data_AF-A0AAX3ZVE0-F1
#
_entry.id   AF-A0AAX3ZVE0-F1
#
_cell.length_a   1.000
_cell.length_b   1.000
_cell.length_c   1.000
_cell.angle_alpha   90.00
_cell.angle_beta   90.00
_cell.angle_gamma   90.00
#
_symmetry.space_group_name_H-M   'P 1'
#
loop_
_entity.id
_entity.type
_entity.pdbx_description
1 polymer ?
#
loop_
_entity_poly.entity_id
_entity_poly.type
_entity_poly.pdbx_seq_one_letter_code
_entity_poly.pdbx_strand_id
1 'polypeptide(L)'
;MEFDVTIEIPKGSRNKYEVDHETGRIRLDRRLFTSTAYPTDYGFVENTLGEDGDPLDALVILDEPTFPGCLIRCRAIGMFRMTDEAGGDDKLLCVPSTDPRVEHLRDIHHVSEFDRLEIQHFFEVYKDLEPGKSVEGANWVGRTDAEAEIERSYKRFKEQGGH
;
A
#
# COMPACT_ATOMS: atom_id res chain seq x y z
N MET A 1 15.61 -4.26 -3.81
CA MET A 1 15.63 -3.90 -2.38
C MET A 1 14.61 -4.76 -1.64
N GLU A 2 14.85 -5.09 -0.38
CA GLU A 2 13.89 -5.85 0.45
C GLU A 2 13.61 -5.12 1.77
N PHE A 3 12.37 -5.22 2.24
CA PHE A 3 11.86 -4.51 3.42
C PHE A 3 10.68 -5.28 4.02
N ASP A 4 10.26 -4.89 5.22
CA ASP A 4 9.13 -5.52 5.90
C ASP A 4 7.89 -4.66 5.71
N VAL A 5 6.76 -5.30 5.42
CA VAL A 5 5.44 -4.67 5.34
C VAL A 5 4.58 -5.25 6.44
N THR A 6 3.97 -4.38 7.26
CA THR A 6 2.93 -4.76 8.22
C THR A 6 1.59 -4.65 7.53
N ILE A 7 0.86 -5.76 7.44
CA ILE A 7 -0.48 -5.81 6.84
C ILE A 7 -1.50 -5.26 7.83
N GLU A 8 -2.31 -4.30 7.38
CA GLU A 8 -3.43 -3.75 8.14
C GLU A 8 -4.74 -4.37 7.68
N ILE A 9 -4.90 -4.52 6.36
CA ILE A 9 -6.17 -4.87 5.72
C ILE A 9 -5.96 -6.06 4.79
N PRO A 10 -6.45 -7.26 5.16
CA PRO A 10 -6.39 -8.41 4.28
C PRO A 10 -7.28 -8.23 3.04
N LYS A 11 -6.86 -8.83 1.92
CA LYS A 11 -7.63 -8.88 0.67
C LYS A 11 -9.06 -9.32 0.92
N GLY A 12 -10.00 -8.62 0.27
CA GLY A 12 -11.44 -8.87 0.37
C GLY A 12 -12.11 -8.23 1.59
N SER A 13 -11.36 -7.56 2.48
CA SER A 13 -11.95 -6.81 3.58
C SER A 13 -12.64 -5.54 3.11
N ARG A 14 -13.80 -5.26 3.71
CA ARG A 14 -14.50 -3.96 3.65
C ARG A 14 -14.32 -3.15 4.94
N ASN A 15 -13.69 -3.73 5.96
CA ASN A 15 -13.27 -2.99 7.14
C ASN A 15 -11.89 -2.41 6.85
N LYS A 16 -11.79 -1.08 6.91
CA LYS A 16 -10.52 -0.36 6.90
C LYS A 16 -9.96 -0.37 8.31
N TYR A 17 -8.96 -1.20 8.51
CA TYR A 17 -8.14 -1.20 9.71
C TYR A 17 -6.95 -0.26 9.51
N GLU A 18 -6.36 0.17 10.61
CA GLU A 18 -5.10 0.91 10.64
C GLU A 18 -4.33 0.55 11.91
N VAL A 19 -3.01 0.66 11.86
CA VAL A 19 -2.16 0.64 13.04
C VAL A 19 -2.14 2.03 13.65
N ASP A 20 -2.45 2.09 14.93
CA ASP A 20 -2.17 3.26 15.76
C ASP A 20 -0.65 3.29 16.02
N HIS A 21 0.09 4.13 15.28
CA HIS A 21 1.56 4.16 15.31
C HIS A 21 2.16 4.57 16.66
N GLU A 22 1.41 5.23 17.55
CA GLU A 22 1.85 5.51 18.92
C GLU A 22 1.83 4.26 19.81
N THR A 23 0.85 3.38 19.61
CA THR A 23 0.60 2.23 20.50
C THR A 23 0.92 0.87 19.88
N GLY A 24 1.10 0.81 18.57
CA GLY A 24 1.26 -0.42 17.78
C GLY A 24 0.00 -1.28 17.72
N ARG A 25 -1.18 -0.74 18.03
CA ARG A 25 -2.44 -1.50 18.10
C ARG A 25 -3.23 -1.37 16.80
N ILE A 26 -3.81 -2.48 16.35
CA ILE A 26 -4.79 -2.46 15.25
C ILE A 26 -6.09 -1.83 15.73
N ARG A 27 -6.55 -0.83 14.99
CA ARG A 27 -7.79 -0.10 15.18
C ARG A 27 -8.68 -0.28 13.96
N LEU A 28 -9.99 -0.42 14.18
CA LEU A 28 -10.96 -0.25 13.09
C LEU A 28 -11.20 1.25 12.92
N ASP A 29 -10.72 1.82 11.82
CA ASP A 29 -11.02 3.20 11.44
C ASP A 29 -12.49 3.30 11.03
N ARG A 30 -12.86 2.55 9.98
CA ARG A 30 -14.24 2.52 9.48
C ARG A 30 -14.53 1.29 8.63
N ARG A 31 -15.82 1.07 8.36
CA ARG A 31 -16.25 0.24 7.23
C ARG A 31 -16.37 1.12 5.99
N LEU A 32 -15.90 0.66 4.83
CA LEU A 32 -15.98 1.43 3.59
C LEU A 32 -17.43 1.80 3.26
N PHE A 33 -17.63 3.05 2.81
CA PHE A 33 -18.95 3.62 2.51
C PHE A 33 -19.51 3.03 1.21
N THR A 34 -18.63 2.73 0.26
CA THR A 34 -18.94 2.03 -1.00
C THR A 34 -19.00 0.51 -0.81
N SER A 35 -19.57 -0.19 -1.79
CA SER A 35 -19.64 -1.66 -1.79
C SER A 35 -18.39 -2.32 -2.38
N THR A 36 -17.22 -1.71 -2.16
CA THR A 36 -15.92 -2.23 -2.57
C THR A 36 -15.28 -3.05 -1.45
N ALA A 37 -14.20 -3.76 -1.79
CA ALA A 37 -13.33 -4.46 -0.87
C ALA A 37 -11.88 -4.32 -1.35
N TYR A 38 -10.92 -4.36 -0.44
CA TYR A 38 -9.50 -4.22 -0.79
C TYR A 38 -9.07 -5.34 -1.75
N PRO A 39 -8.45 -5.01 -2.91
CA PRO A 39 -8.12 -5.99 -3.96
C PRO A 39 -6.90 -6.85 -3.63
N THR A 40 -6.04 -6.37 -2.74
CA THR A 40 -4.83 -7.06 -2.24
C THR A 40 -4.73 -6.90 -0.73
N ASP A 41 -3.81 -7.63 -0.11
CA ASP A 41 -3.40 -7.27 1.24
C ASP A 41 -2.76 -5.87 1.19
N TYR A 42 -3.09 -5.04 2.18
CA TYR A 42 -2.69 -3.64 2.25
C TYR A 42 -2.18 -3.32 3.65
N GLY A 43 -1.18 -2.45 3.71
CA GLY A 43 -0.65 -1.88 4.94
C GLY A 43 0.51 -0.95 4.61
N PHE A 44 1.57 -0.95 5.41
CA PHE A 44 2.66 0.01 5.28
C PHE A 44 4.05 -0.62 5.43
N VAL A 45 5.06 0.08 4.92
CA VAL A 45 6.48 -0.30 5.05
C VAL A 45 7.02 0.15 6.41
N GLU A 46 7.58 -0.79 7.16
CA GLU A 46 8.16 -0.52 8.47
C GLU A 46 9.30 0.51 8.41
N ASN A 47 9.33 1.43 9.39
CA ASN A 47 10.36 2.47 9.53
C ASN A 47 10.45 3.44 8.34
N THR A 48 9.32 3.78 7.73
CA THR A 48 9.25 4.77 6.64
C THR A 48 8.38 5.96 7.03
N LEU A 49 8.56 7.07 6.32
CA LEU A 49 7.72 8.25 6.46
C LEU A 49 7.45 8.84 5.07
N GLY A 50 6.18 8.89 4.68
CA GLY A 50 5.64 9.50 3.49
C GLY A 50 5.71 11.02 3.51
N GLU A 51 5.17 11.66 2.48
CA GLU A 51 5.07 13.13 2.42
C GLU A 51 3.86 13.68 3.18
N ASP A 52 2.85 12.84 3.41
CA ASP A 52 1.64 13.09 4.20
C ASP A 52 1.87 12.99 5.71
N GLY A 53 2.99 12.39 6.13
CA GLY A 53 3.37 12.21 7.54
C GLY A 53 3.05 10.82 8.10
N ASP A 54 2.49 9.93 7.29
CA ASP A 54 2.24 8.54 7.67
C ASP A 54 3.31 7.61 7.06
N PRO A 55 3.48 6.37 7.51
CA PRO A 55 4.35 5.41 6.85
C PRO A 55 3.95 5.14 5.40
N LEU A 56 4.93 4.79 4.56
CA LEU A 56 4.69 4.57 3.13
C LEU A 56 3.80 3.33 2.92
N ASP A 57 2.69 3.53 2.23
CA ASP A 57 1.70 2.50 1.90
C ASP A 57 2.25 1.39 0.98
N ALA A 58 1.74 0.18 1.18
CA ALA A 58 2.09 -0.99 0.39
C ALA A 58 0.90 -1.93 0.15
N LEU A 59 0.78 -2.38 -1.09
CA LEU A 59 -0.08 -3.44 -1.59
C LEU A 59 0.76 -4.70 -1.79
N VAL A 60 0.35 -5.83 -1.23
CA VAL A 60 1.08 -7.10 -1.35
C VAL A 60 0.24 -8.12 -2.13
N ILE A 61 0.74 -8.55 -3.29
CA ILE A 61 0.09 -9.60 -4.08
C ILE A 61 0.35 -10.96 -3.42
N LEU A 62 -0.74 -11.63 -3.03
CA LEU A 62 -0.75 -12.94 -2.39
C LEU A 62 -1.88 -13.80 -2.97
N ASP A 63 -1.68 -15.12 -2.96
CA ASP A 63 -2.71 -16.09 -3.35
C ASP A 63 -3.84 -16.15 -2.31
N GLU A 64 -3.49 -16.10 -1.02
CA GLU A 64 -4.42 -16.14 0.11
C GLU A 64 -4.20 -14.92 1.01
N PRO A 65 -5.29 -14.30 1.54
CA PRO A 65 -5.19 -13.18 2.45
C PRO A 65 -4.51 -13.57 3.76
N THR A 66 -3.80 -12.62 4.37
CA THR A 66 -3.21 -12.80 5.71
C THR A 66 -4.19 -12.33 6.80
N PHE A 67 -3.67 -11.67 7.83
CA PHE A 67 -4.41 -11.13 8.97
C PHE A 67 -3.80 -9.78 9.40
N PRO A 68 -4.59 -8.86 10.00
CA PRO A 68 -4.07 -7.58 10.49
C PRO A 68 -2.94 -7.77 11.51
N GLY A 69 -1.82 -7.06 11.32
CA GLY A 69 -0.58 -7.19 12.08
C GLY A 69 0.39 -8.25 11.56
N CYS A 70 0.08 -8.94 10.45
CA CYS A 70 1.03 -9.89 9.83
C CYS A 70 2.20 -9.13 9.20
N LEU A 71 3.43 -9.55 9.50
CA LEU A 71 4.64 -9.03 8.86
C LEU A 71 5.02 -9.89 7.65
N ILE A 72 5.26 -9.26 6.51
CA ILE A 72 5.71 -9.92 5.28
C ILE A 72 7.03 -9.30 4.82
N ARG A 73 8.04 -10.15 4.59
CA ARG A 73 9.27 -9.75 3.91
C ARG A 73 9.00 -9.56 2.43
N CYS A 74 9.09 -8.33 1.94
CA CYS A 74 8.64 -7.92 0.62
C CYS A 74 9.77 -7.35 -0.23
N ARG A 75 9.50 -7.31 -1.54
CA ARG A 75 10.23 -6.49 -2.51
C ARG A 75 9.23 -5.76 -3.40
N ALA A 76 9.54 -4.49 -3.72
CA ALA A 76 8.73 -3.69 -4.63
C ALA A 76 8.89 -4.15 -6.08
N ILE A 77 7.80 -4.11 -6.83
CA ILE A 77 7.75 -4.34 -8.28
C ILE A 77 7.14 -3.17 -9.04
N GLY A 78 6.54 -2.21 -8.35
CA GLY A 78 5.98 -1.00 -8.95
C GLY A 78 5.40 -0.10 -7.88
N MET A 79 4.78 0.98 -8.29
CA MET A 79 4.09 1.90 -7.38
C MET A 79 2.90 2.51 -8.11
N PHE A 80 1.79 2.60 -7.40
CA PHE A 80 0.60 3.33 -7.82
C PHE A 80 0.70 4.73 -7.25
N ARG A 81 0.60 5.74 -8.11
CA ARG A 81 0.57 7.15 -7.71
C ARG A 81 -0.83 7.68 -7.83
N MET A 82 -1.25 8.44 -6.84
CA MET A 82 -2.51 9.16 -6.83
C MET A 82 -2.37 10.40 -5.97
N THR A 83 -3.32 11.32 -6.11
CA THR A 83 -3.47 12.47 -5.23
C THR A 83 -4.87 12.45 -4.67
N ASP A 84 -4.99 12.56 -3.35
CA ASP A 84 -6.27 12.70 -2.67
C ASP A 84 -6.40 14.08 -2.01
N GLU A 85 -7.41 14.27 -1.17
CA GLU A 85 -7.64 15.53 -0.46
C GLU A 85 -6.50 15.96 0.49
N ALA A 86 -5.62 15.04 0.90
CA ALA A 86 -4.51 15.29 1.83
C ALA A 86 -3.17 15.53 1.12
N GLY A 87 -3.04 15.15 -0.16
CA GLY A 87 -1.82 15.34 -0.94
C GLY A 87 -1.49 14.15 -1.83
N GLY A 88 -0.21 13.97 -2.12
CA GLY A 88 0.29 12.79 -2.83
C GLY A 88 0.16 11.55 -1.94
N ASP A 89 -0.43 10.49 -2.50
CA ASP A 89 -0.76 9.26 -1.79
C ASP A 89 -0.23 8.05 -2.58
N ASP A 90 1.09 7.88 -2.53
CA ASP A 90 1.81 6.84 -3.27
C ASP A 90 1.73 5.49 -2.56
N LYS A 91 1.40 4.43 -3.30
CA LYS A 91 1.27 3.05 -2.78
C LYS A 91 2.19 2.11 -3.52
N LEU A 92 3.11 1.47 -2.80
CA LEU A 92 3.97 0.46 -3.40
C LEU A 92 3.17 -0.77 -3.81
N LEU A 93 3.53 -1.39 -4.93
CA LEU A 93 3.08 -2.74 -5.27
C LEU A 93 4.23 -3.72 -5.02
N CYS A 94 3.96 -4.71 -4.17
CA CYS A 94 4.96 -5.61 -3.61
C CYS A 94 4.58 -7.07 -3.83
N VAL A 95 5.59 -7.92 -3.73
CA VAL A 95 5.46 -9.38 -3.64
C VAL A 95 6.36 -9.91 -2.51
N PRO A 96 6.05 -11.08 -1.92
CA PRO A 96 6.95 -11.72 -0.96
C PRO A 96 8.33 -11.97 -1.58
N SER A 97 9.41 -11.58 -0.90
CA SER A 97 10.76 -11.74 -1.46
C SER A 97 11.27 -13.17 -1.39
N THR A 98 10.71 -13.98 -0.48
CA THR A 98 11.17 -15.34 -0.19
C THR A 98 10.43 -16.42 -0.99
N ASP A 99 9.38 -16.06 -1.74
CA ASP A 99 8.55 -17.01 -2.46
C ASP A 99 9.00 -17.18 -3.91
N PRO A 100 9.56 -18.34 -4.31
CA PRO A 100 10.03 -18.57 -5.67
C PRO A 100 8.90 -18.58 -6.71
N ARG A 101 7.63 -18.76 -6.30
CA ARG A 101 6.48 -18.78 -7.23
C ARG A 101 6.26 -17.42 -7.89
N VAL A 102 6.60 -16.33 -7.19
CA VAL A 102 6.42 -14.94 -7.67
C VAL A 102 7.71 -14.31 -8.20
N GLU A 103 8.78 -15.09 -8.35
CA GLU A 103 10.09 -14.57 -8.80
C GLU A 103 10.05 -13.92 -10.19
N HIS A 104 9.12 -14.35 -11.04
CA HIS A 104 8.89 -13.79 -12.37
C HIS A 104 8.29 -12.37 -12.34
N LEU A 105 7.61 -11.98 -11.25
CA LEU A 105 7.08 -10.65 -11.07
C LEU A 105 8.20 -9.72 -10.61
N ARG A 106 8.85 -9.00 -11.54
CA ARG A 106 10.04 -8.16 -11.23
C ARG A 106 9.85 -6.66 -11.45
N ASP A 107 8.76 -6.30 -12.10
CA ASP A 107 8.41 -4.94 -12.50
C ASP A 107 6.90 -4.88 -12.80
N ILE A 108 6.33 -3.68 -12.88
CA ILE A 108 4.88 -3.46 -12.97
C ILE A 108 4.27 -4.07 -14.23
N HIS A 109 5.04 -4.11 -15.32
CA HIS A 109 4.63 -4.68 -16.60
C HIS A 109 4.50 -6.22 -16.59
N HIS A 110 4.99 -6.89 -15.53
CA HIS A 110 4.77 -8.33 -15.34
C HIS A 110 3.43 -8.64 -14.67
N VAL A 111 2.76 -7.63 -14.09
CA VAL A 111 1.42 -7.76 -13.52
C VAL A 111 0.41 -7.58 -14.64
N SER A 112 -0.63 -8.42 -14.67
CA SER A 112 -1.63 -8.36 -15.73
C SER A 112 -2.28 -6.97 -15.77
N GLU A 113 -2.69 -6.54 -16.95
CA GLU A 113 -3.38 -5.26 -17.11
C GLU A 113 -4.69 -5.23 -16.30
N PHE A 114 -5.43 -6.32 -16.27
CA PHE A 114 -6.68 -6.39 -15.52
C PHE A 114 -6.49 -6.29 -14.02
N ASP A 115 -5.44 -6.90 -13.45
CA ASP A 115 -5.15 -6.75 -12.01
C ASP A 115 -4.76 -5.30 -11.68
N ARG A 116 -3.95 -4.67 -12.55
CA ARG A 116 -3.57 -3.25 -12.38
C ARG A 116 -4.78 -2.31 -12.48
N LEU A 117 -5.72 -2.60 -13.39
CA LEU A 117 -6.96 -1.85 -13.54
C LEU A 117 -7.91 -2.07 -12.36
N GLU A 118 -8.01 -3.28 -11.81
CA GLU A 118 -8.83 -3.56 -10.63
C GLU A 118 -8.32 -2.80 -9.41
N ILE A 119 -7.00 -2.82 -9.17
CA ILE A 119 -6.37 -2.06 -8.08
C ILE A 119 -6.59 -0.56 -8.27
N GLN A 120 -6.34 -0.03 -9.48
CA GLN A 120 -6.55 1.38 -9.78
C GLN A 120 -8.01 1.79 -9.55
N HIS A 121 -8.95 1.02 -10.08
CA HIS A 121 -10.37 1.29 -9.95
C HIS A 121 -10.81 1.33 -8.47
N PHE A 122 -10.31 0.41 -7.64
CA PHE A 122 -10.58 0.42 -6.21
C PHE A 122 -10.22 1.77 -5.57
N PHE A 123 -9.00 2.25 -5.79
CA PHE A 123 -8.54 3.51 -5.19
C PHE A 123 -9.23 4.75 -5.76
N GLU A 124 -9.66 4.71 -7.01
CA GLU A 124 -10.43 5.80 -7.63
C GLU A 124 -11.84 5.93 -7.02
N VAL A 125 -12.46 4.83 -6.57
CA VAL A 125 -13.90 4.84 -6.19
C VAL A 125 -14.20 4.53 -4.73
N TYR A 126 -13.27 3.95 -3.95
CA TYR A 126 -13.62 3.45 -2.61
C TYR A 126 -14.12 4.54 -1.64
N LYS A 127 -13.69 5.78 -1.85
CA LYS A 127 -14.08 6.99 -1.10
C LYS A 127 -15.28 7.75 -1.69
N ASP A 128 -15.90 7.30 -2.80
CA ASP A 128 -16.94 8.08 -3.53
C ASP A 128 -18.16 8.50 -2.69
N LEU A 129 -18.50 7.71 -1.68
CA LEU A 129 -19.64 7.97 -0.79
C LEU A 129 -19.21 8.61 0.55
N GLU A 130 -17.95 8.98 0.69
CA GLU A 130 -17.41 9.69 1.85
C GLU A 130 -17.51 11.22 1.63
N PRO A 131 -18.15 11.97 2.56
CA PRO A 131 -18.31 13.41 2.39
C PRO A 131 -16.96 14.15 2.31
N GLY A 132 -16.77 14.92 1.24
CA GLY A 132 -15.61 15.80 1.07
C GLY A 132 -14.32 15.10 0.64
N LYS A 133 -14.40 13.86 0.17
CA LYS A 133 -13.27 13.08 -0.35
C LYS A 133 -13.24 13.09 -1.88
N SER A 134 -12.04 13.08 -2.45
CA SER A 134 -11.83 13.05 -3.91
C SER A 134 -10.47 12.44 -4.23
N VAL A 135 -10.37 11.82 -5.40
CA VAL A 135 -9.14 11.21 -5.90
C VAL A 135 -8.89 11.70 -7.33
N GLU A 136 -7.65 12.08 -7.62
CA GLU A 136 -7.19 12.51 -8.94
C GLU A 136 -5.80 11.91 -9.27
N GLY A 137 -5.41 11.94 -10.54
CA GLY A 137 -4.02 11.67 -10.93
C GLY A 137 -3.54 10.21 -10.78
N ALA A 138 -4.40 9.23 -11.02
CA ALA A 138 -4.06 7.81 -10.93
C ALA A 138 -3.14 7.33 -12.05
N ASN A 139 -1.91 6.91 -11.73
CA ASN A 139 -1.03 6.25 -12.69
C ASN A 139 -0.07 5.24 -12.05
N TRP A 140 0.37 4.28 -12.85
CA TRP A 140 1.38 3.30 -12.46
C TRP A 140 2.78 3.76 -12.85
N VAL A 141 3.76 3.49 -11.98
CA VAL A 141 5.19 3.61 -12.28
C VAL A 141 5.94 2.31 -11.96
N GLY A 142 7.12 2.17 -12.55
CA GLY A 142 7.91 0.95 -12.48
C GLY A 142 8.67 0.80 -11.17
N ARG A 143 9.35 -0.34 -11.05
CA ARG A 143 10.13 -0.70 -9.85
C ARG A 143 11.16 0.35 -9.44
N THR A 144 11.86 0.98 -10.40
CA THR A 144 12.91 1.97 -10.11
C THR A 144 12.36 3.18 -9.35
N ASP A 145 11.21 3.69 -9.76
CA ASP A 145 10.53 4.80 -9.07
C ASP A 145 10.09 4.40 -7.66
N ALA A 146 9.58 3.18 -7.51
CA ALA A 146 9.16 2.60 -6.23
C ALA A 146 10.34 2.49 -5.24
N GLU A 147 11.46 1.92 -5.70
CA GLU A 147 12.69 1.81 -4.90
C GLU A 147 13.23 3.19 -4.49
N ALA A 148 13.16 4.18 -5.39
CA ALA A 148 13.58 5.55 -5.06
C ALA A 148 12.66 6.22 -4.01
N GLU A 149 11.35 5.96 -4.03
CA GLU A 149 10.43 6.48 -3.01
C GLU A 149 10.63 5.83 -1.65
N ILE A 150 10.90 4.53 -1.60
CA ILE A 150 11.27 3.82 -0.37
C ILE A 150 12.50 4.45 0.27
N GLU A 151 13.55 4.71 -0.51
CA GLU A 151 14.78 5.35 0.00
C GLU A 151 14.53 6.76 0.53
N ARG A 152 13.72 7.56 -0.17
CA ARG A 152 13.30 8.89 0.32
C ARG A 152 12.54 8.77 1.62
N SER A 153 11.64 7.80 1.74
CA SER A 153 10.82 7.59 2.93
C SER A 153 11.63 7.14 4.14
N TYR A 154 12.61 6.24 3.96
CA TYR A 154 13.56 5.88 5.01
C TYR A 154 14.40 7.07 5.47
N LYS A 155 14.83 7.92 4.53
CA LYS A 155 15.58 9.12 4.85
C LYS A 155 14.74 10.09 5.70
N ARG A 156 13.50 10.37 5.30
CA ARG A 156 12.56 11.22 6.05
C ARG A 156 12.31 10.68 7.46
N PHE A 157 12.04 9.38 7.59
CA PHE A 157 11.84 8.73 8.88
C PHE A 157 13.04 8.93 9.83
N LYS A 158 14.26 8.72 9.31
CA LYS A 158 15.49 8.90 10.09
C LYS A 158 15.73 10.36 10.50
N GLU A 159 15.43 11.31 9.62
CA GLU A 159 15.62 12.75 9.89
C GLU A 159 14.65 13.27 10.96
N GLN A 160 13.45 12.68 11.07
CA GLN A 160 12.48 13.04 12.11
C GLN A 160 12.66 12.31 13.45
N GLY A 161 13.63 11.38 13.53
CA GLY A 161 13.96 10.67 14.77
C GLY A 161 13.17 9.39 15.01
N GLY A 162 12.43 8.91 14.00
CA GLY A 162 11.53 7.76 14.10
C GLY A 162 10.16 8.10 14.71
N HIS A 163 9.34 7.08 14.96
CA HIS A 163 8.15 7.18 15.79
C HIS A 163 8.52 7.16 17.28
#